data_AF-A0AA41VX60-F1
#
_entry.id   AF-A0AA41VX60-F1
#
_cell.length_a   1.000
_cell.length_b   1.000
_cell.length_c   1.000
_cell.angle_alpha   90.00
_cell.angle_beta   90.00
_cell.angle_gamma   90.00
#
_symmetry.space_group_name_H-M   'P 1'
#
loop_
_entity.id
_entity.type
_entity.pdbx_description
1 polymer ?
#
loop_
_entity_poly.entity_id
_entity_poly.type
_entity_poly.pdbx_seq_one_letter_code
_entity_poly.pdbx_strand_id
1 'polypeptide(L)'
;MITCPESTCKETLEPYLCRDMISGQVLDRWENALCESSVLASHKIYCPFKDCSVMLVNDDDGVILRSTECPHCNRLFCAQCEVPWHSDLTCDDFQEIKNGGKDDILLISLAKDQKWTRCPSCRFYVEKVQGCAHITCRYVTITIGKIDLL
;
A
#
# COMPACT_ATOMS: atom_id res chain seq x y z
N MET A 1 -21.76 -8.80 -12.97
CA MET A 1 -22.42 -9.65 -13.98
C MET A 1 -23.84 -9.16 -14.20
N ILE A 2 -24.31 -9.10 -15.45
CA ILE A 2 -25.67 -8.69 -15.82
C ILE A 2 -26.41 -9.93 -16.28
N THR A 3 -27.54 -10.25 -15.67
CA THR A 3 -28.37 -11.41 -16.05
C THR A 3 -29.46 -11.01 -17.03
N CYS A 4 -30.00 -12.01 -17.75
CA CYS A 4 -31.17 -11.82 -18.56
C CYS A 4 -32.31 -11.20 -17.72
N PRO A 5 -32.99 -10.14 -18.21
CA PRO A 5 -34.09 -9.52 -17.48
C PRO A 5 -35.35 -10.38 -17.45
N GLU A 6 -35.44 -11.42 -18.28
CA GLU A 6 -36.56 -12.36 -18.27
C GLU A 6 -36.56 -13.17 -16.97
N SER A 7 -37.71 -13.19 -16.31
CA SER A 7 -37.90 -13.71 -14.95
C SER A 7 -37.52 -15.18 -14.75
N THR A 8 -37.61 -15.98 -15.81
CA THR A 8 -37.31 -17.43 -15.80
C THR A 8 -35.93 -17.75 -16.38
N CYS A 9 -35.29 -16.79 -17.04
CA CYS A 9 -34.00 -16.98 -17.67
C CYS A 9 -32.87 -16.60 -16.71
N LYS A 10 -31.94 -17.52 -16.45
CA LYS A 10 -30.79 -17.31 -15.56
C LYS A 10 -29.49 -17.06 -16.30
N GLU A 11 -29.55 -16.96 -17.63
CA GLU A 11 -28.38 -16.73 -18.45
C GLU A 11 -27.73 -15.39 -18.12
N THR A 12 -26.40 -15.36 -18.15
CA THR A 12 -25.62 -14.13 -18.03
C THR A 12 -25.48 -13.54 -19.41
N LEU A 13 -25.76 -12.25 -19.55
CA LEU A 13 -25.58 -11.54 -20.82
C LEU A 13 -24.08 -11.27 -21.01
N GLU A 14 -23.57 -11.57 -22.20
CA GLU A 14 -22.21 -11.22 -22.59
C GLU A 14 -22.21 -9.90 -23.39
N PRO A 15 -21.23 -9.01 -23.20
CA PRO A 15 -21.22 -7.68 -23.83
C PRO A 15 -21.38 -7.70 -25.34
N TYR A 16 -20.74 -8.65 -26.03
CA TYR A 16 -20.79 -8.75 -27.48
C TYR A 16 -22.20 -9.04 -28.03
N LEU A 17 -23.07 -9.71 -27.24
CA LEU A 17 -24.46 -9.98 -27.63
C LEU A 17 -25.30 -8.70 -27.66
N CYS A 18 -24.89 -7.67 -26.92
CA CYS A 18 -25.60 -6.40 -26.81
C CYS A 18 -24.96 -5.29 -27.66
N ARG A 19 -23.88 -5.57 -28.41
CA ARG A 19 -23.10 -4.58 -29.17
C ARG A 19 -23.95 -3.68 -30.07
N ASP A 20 -24.96 -4.25 -30.72
CA ASP A 20 -25.84 -3.52 -31.65
C ASP A 20 -27.03 -2.84 -30.94
N MET A 21 -27.27 -3.17 -29.66
CA MET A 21 -28.40 -2.67 -28.87
C MET A 21 -28.03 -1.51 -27.94
N ILE A 22 -26.74 -1.35 -27.62
CA ILE A 22 -26.24 -0.33 -26.71
C ILE A 22 -25.19 0.55 -27.41
N SER A 23 -25.03 1.78 -26.92
CA SER A 23 -23.97 2.65 -27.44
C SER A 23 -22.58 2.09 -27.11
N GLY A 24 -21.58 2.35 -27.96
CA GLY A 24 -20.18 1.98 -27.72
C GLY A 24 -19.68 2.40 -26.33
N GLN A 25 -20.01 3.59 -25.84
CA GLN A 25 -19.61 4.05 -24.50
C GLN A 25 -20.15 3.18 -23.35
N VAL A 26 -21.36 2.61 -23.51
CA VAL A 26 -21.95 1.70 -22.51
C VAL A 26 -21.30 0.33 -22.60
N LEU A 27 -21.02 -0.14 -23.83
CA LEU A 27 -20.28 -1.37 -24.06
C LEU A 27 -18.88 -1.31 -23.43
N ASP A 28 -18.12 -0.25 -23.69
CA ASP A 28 -16.78 -0.03 -23.14
C ASP A 28 -16.80 -0.05 -21.60
N ARG A 29 -17.78 0.65 -20.99
CA ARG A 29 -17.93 0.66 -19.53
C ARG A 29 -18.23 -0.72 -18.97
N TRP A 30 -19.06 -1.51 -19.65
CA TRP A 30 -19.39 -2.85 -19.22
C TRP A 30 -18.20 -3.80 -19.36
N GLU A 31 -17.50 -3.77 -20.49
CA GLU A 31 -16.29 -4.57 -20.73
C GLU A 31 -15.19 -4.22 -19.70
N ASN A 32 -14.94 -2.93 -19.46
CA ASN A 32 -14.01 -2.49 -18.42
C ASN A 32 -14.41 -3.00 -17.03
N ALA A 33 -15.69 -2.88 -16.65
CA ALA A 33 -16.17 -3.38 -15.36
C ALA A 33 -16.00 -4.90 -15.21
N LEU A 34 -16.17 -5.68 -16.28
CA LEU A 34 -15.91 -7.12 -16.27
C LEU A 34 -14.42 -7.43 -16.07
N CYS A 35 -13.54 -6.76 -16.84
CA CYS A 35 -12.09 -6.86 -16.65
C CYS A 35 -11.68 -6.51 -15.22
N GLU A 36 -12.14 -5.37 -14.68
CA GLU A 36 -11.86 -4.95 -13.31
C GLU A 36 -12.37 -5.96 -12.27
N SER A 37 -13.54 -6.57 -12.51
CA SER A 37 -14.11 -7.58 -11.59
C SER A 37 -13.31 -8.88 -11.55
N SER A 38 -12.54 -9.20 -12.59
CA SER A 38 -11.70 -10.39 -12.68
C SER A 38 -10.41 -10.26 -11.86
N VAL A 39 -9.97 -9.04 -11.57
CA VAL A 39 -8.80 -8.77 -10.75
C VAL A 39 -9.15 -9.00 -9.27
N LEU A 40 -8.38 -9.84 -8.59
CA LEU A 40 -8.52 -10.05 -7.15
C LEU A 40 -8.36 -8.74 -6.39
N ALA A 41 -9.21 -8.50 -5.39
CA ALA A 41 -9.14 -7.28 -4.59
C ALA A 41 -7.76 -7.06 -3.95
N SER A 42 -7.05 -8.13 -3.58
CA SER A 42 -5.69 -8.09 -3.04
C SER A 42 -4.63 -7.59 -4.03
N HIS A 43 -4.91 -7.61 -5.33
CA HIS A 43 -4.01 -7.12 -6.37
C HIS A 43 -4.35 -5.70 -6.84
N LYS A 44 -5.44 -5.11 -6.36
CA LYS A 44 -5.82 -3.75 -6.73
C LYS A 44 -5.13 -2.74 -5.83
N ILE A 45 -4.43 -1.79 -6.45
CA ILE A 45 -3.79 -0.66 -5.77
C ILE A 45 -4.28 0.62 -6.43
N TYR A 46 -4.71 1.61 -5.65
CA TYR A 46 -5.13 2.89 -6.20
C TYR A 46 -4.06 3.96 -6.00
N CYS A 47 -3.90 4.80 -7.02
CA CYS A 47 -3.10 6.00 -6.90
C CYS A 47 -3.75 6.95 -5.87
N PRO A 48 -3.05 7.36 -4.81
CA PRO A 48 -3.66 8.11 -3.70
C PRO A 48 -3.89 9.59 -4.01
N PHE A 49 -3.38 10.08 -5.15
CA PHE A 49 -3.57 11.44 -5.58
C PHE A 49 -4.97 11.60 -6.19
N LYS A 50 -5.80 12.44 -5.56
CA LYS A 50 -7.22 12.65 -5.93
C LYS A 50 -7.44 13.13 -7.37
N ASP A 51 -6.44 13.81 -7.94
CA ASP A 51 -6.45 14.26 -9.34
C ASP A 51 -6.03 13.16 -10.33
N CYS A 52 -5.68 11.96 -9.85
CA CYS A 52 -5.29 10.82 -10.66
C CYS A 52 -6.17 9.59 -10.37
N SER A 53 -6.12 9.05 -9.15
CA SER A 53 -6.94 7.92 -8.68
C SER A 53 -7.01 6.68 -9.59
N VAL A 54 -6.05 6.53 -10.52
CA VAL A 54 -5.97 5.39 -11.41
C VAL A 54 -5.76 4.09 -10.62
N MET A 55 -6.42 3.02 -11.07
CA MET A 55 -6.24 1.67 -10.53
C MET A 55 -5.04 1.01 -11.21
N LEU A 56 -4.18 0.42 -10.39
CA LEU A 56 -3.00 -0.35 -10.78
C LEU A 56 -3.21 -1.80 -10.32
N VAL A 57 -2.64 -2.73 -11.07
CA VAL A 57 -2.66 -4.16 -10.73
C VAL A 57 -1.27 -4.55 -10.26
N ASN A 58 -1.19 -5.16 -9.08
CA ASN A 58 0.02 -5.76 -8.54
C ASN A 58 0.11 -7.22 -8.97
N ASP A 59 0.97 -7.50 -9.94
CA ASP A 59 1.18 -8.84 -10.49
C ASP A 59 2.18 -9.67 -9.67
N ASP A 60 2.88 -9.07 -8.71
CA ASP A 60 3.81 -9.78 -7.83
C ASP A 60 3.03 -10.44 -6.70
N ASP A 61 2.87 -11.77 -6.76
CA ASP A 61 2.24 -12.74 -5.84
C ASP A 61 2.17 -12.33 -4.34
N GLY A 62 1.44 -11.26 -4.01
CA GLY A 62 1.33 -10.69 -2.67
C GLY A 62 2.54 -9.90 -2.16
N VAL A 63 3.58 -9.62 -2.97
CA VAL A 63 4.68 -8.74 -2.53
C VAL A 63 4.23 -7.30 -2.67
N ILE A 64 3.88 -6.67 -1.56
CA ILE A 64 3.53 -5.24 -1.55
C ILE A 64 4.83 -4.43 -1.66
N LEU A 65 5.11 -3.91 -2.85
CA LEU A 65 6.15 -2.91 -3.04
C LEU A 65 5.83 -1.69 -2.17
N ARG A 66 6.74 -1.35 -1.25
CA ARG A 66 6.54 -0.17 -0.40
C ARG A 66 6.51 1.10 -1.23
N SER A 67 7.41 1.24 -2.19
CA SER A 67 7.57 2.42 -3.05
C SER A 67 7.15 2.09 -4.47
N THR A 68 6.17 2.79 -4.99
CA THR A 68 5.69 2.60 -6.37
C THR A 68 5.50 3.96 -7.03
N GLU A 69 5.92 4.07 -8.30
CA GLU A 69 5.64 5.24 -9.12
C GLU A 69 4.39 5.00 -9.95
N CYS A 70 3.45 5.94 -9.92
CA CYS A 70 2.24 5.84 -10.72
C CYS A 70 2.57 6.08 -12.20
N PRO A 71 2.30 5.15 -13.14
CA PRO A 71 2.61 5.34 -14.56
C PRO A 71 1.77 6.42 -15.25
N HIS A 72 0.65 6.84 -14.64
CA HIS A 72 -0.22 7.88 -15.19
C HIS A 72 0.21 9.30 -14.79
N CYS A 73 0.64 9.51 -13.54
CA CYS A 73 1.01 10.85 -13.04
C CYS A 73 2.48 11.01 -12.65
N ASN A 74 3.28 9.93 -12.74
CA ASN A 74 4.71 9.88 -12.43
C ASN A 74 5.05 10.37 -11.00
N ARG A 75 4.12 10.15 -10.06
CA ARG A 75 4.32 10.49 -8.65
C ARG A 75 4.55 9.23 -7.85
N LEU A 76 5.52 9.33 -6.93
CA LEU A 76 5.87 8.25 -6.02
C LEU A 76 4.87 8.19 -4.86
N PHE A 77 4.44 6.99 -4.52
CA PHE A 77 3.52 6.76 -3.41
C PHE A 77 3.82 5.43 -2.70
N CYS A 78 3.29 5.29 -1.48
CA CYS A 78 3.37 4.05 -0.75
C CYS A 78 2.20 3.13 -1.09
N ALA A 79 2.46 1.99 -1.73
CA ALA A 79 1.41 1.05 -2.13
C ALA A 79 0.78 0.31 -0.93
N GLN A 80 1.54 0.14 0.17
CA GLN A 80 1.04 -0.48 1.40
C GLN A 80 0.14 0.45 2.21
N CYS A 81 0.46 1.75 2.27
CA CYS A 81 -0.28 2.72 3.06
C CYS A 81 -1.29 3.53 2.23
N GLU A 82 -1.24 3.41 0.91
CA GLU A 82 -2.04 4.17 -0.06
C GLU A 82 -2.00 5.69 0.18
N VAL A 83 -0.78 6.23 0.30
CA VAL A 83 -0.51 7.66 0.55
C VAL A 83 0.70 8.14 -0.25
N PRO A 84 0.90 9.46 -0.43
CA PRO A 84 2.15 9.98 -0.98
C PRO A 84 3.38 9.41 -0.27
N TRP A 85 4.47 9.25 -1.01
CA TRP A 85 5.67 8.57 -0.52
C TRP A 85 6.23 9.21 0.76
N HIS A 86 6.64 8.37 1.72
CA HIS A 86 7.14 8.80 3.04
C HIS A 86 8.50 8.16 3.37
N SER A 87 9.55 8.51 2.62
CA SER A 87 10.92 7.96 2.75
C SER A 87 11.46 7.95 4.18
N ASP A 88 11.08 8.93 4.99
CA ASP A 88 11.65 9.16 6.31
C ASP A 88 10.96 8.34 7.40
N LEU A 89 9.97 7.52 7.04
CA LEU A 89 9.18 6.73 7.98
C LEU A 89 9.01 5.30 7.46
N THR A 90 9.08 4.34 8.38
CA THR A 90 8.52 3.02 8.09
C THR A 90 6.99 3.13 7.94
N CYS A 91 6.34 2.15 7.29
CA CYS A 91 4.88 2.11 7.23
C CYS A 91 4.29 2.04 8.65
N ASP A 92 4.93 1.28 9.55
CA ASP A 92 4.55 1.19 10.96
C ASP A 92 4.56 2.58 11.63
N ASP A 93 5.68 3.32 11.50
CA ASP A 93 5.80 4.66 12.10
C ASP A 93 4.76 5.63 11.51
N PHE A 94 4.52 5.56 10.19
CA PHE A 94 3.52 6.40 9.53
C PHE A 94 2.10 6.12 10.06
N GLN A 95 1.75 4.84 10.24
CA GLN A 95 0.43 4.47 10.78
C GLN A 95 0.29 4.86 12.24
N GLU A 96 1.35 4.75 13.05
CA GLU A 96 1.35 5.22 14.43
C GLU A 96 1.17 6.74 14.51
N ILE A 97 1.81 7.53 13.63
CA ILE A 97 1.58 9.00 13.58
C ILE A 97 0.14 9.31 13.17
N LYS A 98 -0.37 8.61 12.16
CA LYS A 98 -1.72 8.84 11.62
C LYS A 98 -2.81 8.54 12.66
N ASN A 99 -2.60 7.51 13.47
CA ASN A 99 -3.57 7.03 14.45
C ASN A 99 -3.29 7.51 15.89
N GLY A 100 -2.11 8.08 16.14
CA GLY A 100 -1.60 8.45 17.46
C GLY A 100 -2.06 9.83 17.95
N GLY A 101 -1.91 10.04 19.25
CA GLY A 101 -2.13 11.33 19.90
C GLY A 101 -0.99 12.31 19.64
N LYS A 102 -1.15 13.58 20.05
CA LYS A 102 -0.10 14.62 19.92
C LYS A 102 1.26 14.20 20.50
N ASP A 103 1.25 13.41 21.57
CA ASP A 103 2.44 12.98 22.28
C ASP A 103 3.26 11.94 21.48
N ASP A 104 2.58 11.05 20.74
CA ASP A 104 3.23 10.06 19.87
C ASP A 104 3.94 10.75 18.69
N ILE A 105 3.31 11.78 18.13
CA ILE A 105 3.88 12.61 17.05
C ILE A 105 5.15 13.31 17.53
N LEU A 106 5.13 13.87 18.74
CA LEU A 106 6.29 14.54 19.35
C LEU A 106 7.43 13.56 19.60
N LEU A 107 7.14 12.37 20.13
CA LEU A 107 8.13 11.34 20.38
C LEU A 107 8.82 10.88 19.09
N ILE A 108 8.04 10.62 18.03
CA ILE A 108 8.59 10.15 16.74
C ILE A 108 9.42 11.26 16.07
N SER A 109 8.97 12.51 16.15
CA SER A 109 9.72 13.67 15.63
C SER A 109 11.03 13.86 16.37
N LEU A 110 11.01 13.79 17.71
CA LEU A 110 12.21 13.89 18.53
C LEU A 110 13.19 12.72 18.24
N ALA A 111 12.68 11.50 18.13
CA ALA A 111 13.49 10.33 17.82
C ALA A 111 14.20 10.47 16.47
N LYS A 112 13.56 11.08 15.47
CA LYS A 112 14.20 11.40 14.18
C LYS A 112 15.33 12.41 14.34
N ASP A 113 15.07 13.54 14.99
CA ASP A 113 16.05 14.59 15.18
C ASP A 113 17.28 14.07 15.92
N GLN A 114 17.06 13.21 16.91
CA GLN A 114 18.10 12.58 17.72
C GLN A 114 18.70 11.32 17.09
N LYS A 115 18.22 10.88 15.91
CA LYS A 115 18.63 9.64 15.22
C LYS A 115 18.52 8.40 16.10
N TRP A 116 17.52 8.37 16.98
CA TRP A 116 17.21 7.20 17.78
C TRP A 116 16.63 6.10 16.88
N THR A 117 16.96 4.86 17.19
CA THR A 117 16.46 3.69 16.46
C THR A 117 15.55 2.89 17.38
N ARG A 118 14.61 2.09 16.83
CA ARG A 118 13.82 1.18 17.66
C ARG A 118 14.54 -0.15 17.84
N CYS A 119 14.47 -0.71 19.05
CA CYS A 119 14.87 -2.08 19.31
C CYS A 119 14.05 -3.05 18.44
N PRO A 120 14.66 -3.94 17.62
CA PRO A 120 13.91 -4.93 16.83
C PRO A 120 13.04 -5.88 17.68
N SER A 121 13.44 -6.21 18.92
CA SER A 121 12.69 -7.13 19.77
C SER A 121 11.57 -6.47 20.58
N CYS A 122 11.80 -5.30 21.19
CA CYS A 122 10.83 -4.67 22.11
C CYS A 122 10.26 -3.33 21.61
N ARG A 123 10.69 -2.86 20.44
CA ARG A 123 10.22 -1.65 19.74
C ARG A 123 10.40 -0.31 20.48
N PHE A 124 10.92 -0.28 21.70
CA PHE A 124 11.30 0.98 22.36
C PHE A 124 12.42 1.70 21.59
N TYR A 125 12.35 3.04 21.55
CA TYR A 125 13.44 3.87 21.06
C TYR A 125 14.67 3.70 21.95
N VAL A 126 15.82 3.50 21.29
CA VAL A 126 17.13 3.38 21.90
C VAL A 126 18.04 4.45 21.32
N GLU A 127 18.76 5.11 22.22
CA GLU A 127 19.77 6.10 21.88
C GLU A 127 21.14 5.44 21.80
N LYS A 128 21.89 5.74 20.72
CA LYS A 128 23.29 5.37 20.64
C LYS A 128 24.15 6.42 21.34
N VAL A 129 24.64 6.10 22.52
CA VAL A 129 25.49 7.02 23.31
C VAL A 129 26.94 7.05 22.79
N GLN A 130 27.54 5.89 22.55
CA GLN A 130 28.94 5.76 22.08
C GLN A 130 29.23 4.34 21.56
N GLY A 131 30.34 4.14 20.85
CA GLY A 131 30.84 2.82 20.45
C GLY A 131 30.37 2.30 19.08
N CYS A 132 30.45 0.98 18.90
CA CYS A 132 30.12 0.30 17.64
C CYS A 132 28.60 0.19 17.41
N ALA A 133 28.18 -0.57 16.40
CA ALA A 133 26.75 -0.76 16.10
C ALA A 133 26.03 -1.68 17.11
N HIS A 134 26.74 -2.33 18.03
CA HIS A 134 26.12 -3.17 19.06
C HIS A 134 25.40 -2.31 20.12
N ILE A 135 24.07 -2.45 20.23
CA ILE A 135 23.25 -1.69 21.18
C ILE A 135 22.59 -2.66 22.16
N THR A 136 22.81 -2.49 23.44
CA THR A 136 22.11 -3.30 24.46
C THR A 136 20.84 -2.58 24.89
N CYS A 137 19.68 -3.15 24.58
CA CYS A 137 18.42 -2.66 25.14
C CYS A 137 18.28 -3.14 26.59
N ARG A 138 17.65 -2.32 27.45
CA ARG A 138 17.41 -2.65 28.87
C ARG A 138 16.58 -3.93 29.06
N TYR A 139 15.83 -4.33 28.04
CA TYR A 139 15.04 -5.57 28.05
C TYR A 139 15.75 -6.75 27.36
N VAL A 140 16.72 -6.53 26.44
CA VAL A 140 17.47 -7.57 25.70
C VAL A 140 18.78 -7.01 25.09
N THR A 141 19.88 -7.78 25.02
CA THR A 141 21.10 -7.44 24.26
C THR A 141 20.87 -7.51 22.74
N ILE A 142 21.22 -6.49 21.95
CA ILE A 142 21.01 -6.45 20.48
C ILE A 142 22.32 -6.27 19.73
N THR A 143 22.66 -7.24 18.88
CA THR A 143 23.67 -7.08 17.83
C THR A 143 23.06 -6.43 16.60
N ILE A 144 23.28 -5.12 16.39
CA ILE A 144 23.01 -4.52 15.07
C ILE A 144 24.18 -4.93 14.17
N GLY A 145 24.03 -6.10 13.55
CA GLY A 145 25.10 -6.75 12.80
C GLY A 145 24.74 -8.17 12.37
N LYS A 146 23.64 -8.32 11.62
CA LYS A 146 23.62 -9.28 10.52
C LYS A 146 23.46 -8.47 9.24
N ILE A 147 24.61 -8.00 8.73
CA ILE A 147 24.81 -7.96 7.28
C ILE A 147 24.68 -9.42 6.83
N ASP A 148 23.93 -9.62 5.76
CA ASP A 148 23.74 -10.90 5.10
C ASP A 148 25.07 -11.66 4.96
N LEU A 149 25.09 -12.91 5.43
CA LEU A 149 25.95 -13.94 4.84
C LEU A 149 25.14 -14.57 3.71
N LEU A 150 25.25 -13.96 2.53
CA LEU A 150 25.42 -14.65 1.25
C LEU A 150 26.70 -14.12 0.62
#